data_AF-A0A4R6RTR7-F1
#
_entry.id   AF-A0A4R6RTR7-F1
#
_cell.length_a   1.000
_cell.length_b   1.000
_cell.length_c   1.000
_cell.angle_alpha   90.00
_cell.angle_beta   90.00
_cell.angle_gamma   90.00
#
_symmetry.space_group_name_H-M   'P 1'
#
loop_
_entity.id
_entity.type
_entity.pdbx_description
1 polymer ?
#
loop_
_entity_poly.entity_id
_entity_poly.type
_entity_poly.pdbx_seq_one_letter_code
_entity_poly.pdbx_strand_id
1 'polypeptide(L)' 'MVTNCYICGSLTKNTSGLCDECQEENQHKLRKIKDFLWDHPNSTVRKIHKETGVGEKLIRKYIREDKFIISNVMEYDED' A
#
# COMPACT_ATOMS: atom_id res chain seq x y z
N MET A 1 -8.33 20.76 -17.49
CA MET A 1 -7.68 19.82 -18.44
C MET A 1 -8.07 18.42 -18.01
N VAL A 2 -8.53 17.58 -18.94
CA VAL A 2 -8.70 16.15 -18.66
C VAL A 2 -7.38 15.47 -18.95
N THR A 3 -6.92 14.64 -18.03
CA THR A 3 -5.65 13.92 -18.09
C THR A 3 -5.91 12.44 -17.83
N ASN A 4 -5.14 11.54 -18.44
CA ASN A 4 -5.23 10.13 -18.12
C ASN A 4 -4.55 9.83 -16.79
N CYS A 5 -5.17 8.97 -16.00
CA CYS A 5 -4.58 8.44 -14.79
C CYS A 5 -3.31 7.66 -15.14
N TYR A 6 -2.18 7.99 -14.51
CA TYR A 6 -0.92 7.27 -14.77
C TYR A 6 -0.89 5.83 -14.19
N ILE A 7 -1.88 5.44 -13.37
CA ILE A 7 -1.98 4.09 -12.79
C ILE A 7 -2.87 3.19 -13.65
N CYS A 8 -4.13 3.57 -13.88
CA CYS A 8 -5.10 2.74 -14.60
C CYS A 8 -5.36 3.18 -16.05
N GLY A 9 -4.92 4.39 -16.43
CA GLY A 9 -5.21 4.96 -17.75
C GLY A 9 -6.61 5.59 -17.87
N SER A 10 -7.45 5.58 -16.84
CA SER A 10 -8.79 6.21 -16.89
C SER A 10 -8.73 7.74 -17.00
N LEU A 11 -9.69 8.34 -17.70
CA LEU A 11 -9.79 9.80 -17.83
C LEU A 11 -10.16 10.42 -16.49
N THR A 12 -9.32 11.35 -16.00
CA THR A 12 -9.55 12.10 -14.76
C THR A 12 -9.44 13.61 -14.99
N LYS A 13 -10.18 14.39 -14.22
CA LYS A 13 -10.05 15.86 -14.17
C LYS A 13 -9.11 16.32 -13.05
N ASN A 14 -8.55 15.38 -12.29
CA ASN A 14 -7.69 15.68 -11.16
C ASN A 14 -6.33 16.21 -11.60
N THR A 15 -5.88 17.30 -11.00
CA THR A 15 -4.60 17.95 -11.30
C THR A 15 -3.40 17.07 -10.92
N SER A 16 -3.57 16.14 -9.98
CA SER A 16 -2.54 15.18 -9.57
C SER A 16 -2.25 14.09 -10.62
N GLY A 17 -3.04 14.01 -11.70
CA GLY A 17 -2.88 12.95 -12.72
C GLY A 17 -3.31 11.56 -12.24
N LEU A 18 -4.04 11.48 -11.13
CA LEU A 18 -4.56 10.24 -10.56
C LEU A 18 -6.09 10.30 -10.50
N CYS A 19 -6.78 9.23 -10.92
CA CYS A 19 -8.23 9.18 -10.79
C CYS A 19 -8.66 8.92 -9.35
N ASP A 20 -9.89 9.30 -9.03
CA ASP A 20 -10.49 9.15 -7.71
C ASP A 20 -10.51 7.67 -7.27
N GLU A 21 -10.87 6.78 -8.21
CA GLU A 21 -10.89 5.34 -7.97
C GLU A 21 -9.51 4.77 -7.60
N CYS A 22 -8.44 5.19 -8.28
CA CYS A 22 -7.08 4.78 -7.90
C CYS A 22 -6.65 5.40 -6.56
N GLN A 23 -7.10 6.61 -6.22
CA GLN A 23 -6.84 7.20 -4.91
C GLN A 23 -7.53 6.40 -3.81
N GLU A 24 -8.82 6.11 -3.99
CA GLU A 24 -9.61 5.33 -3.05
C GLU A 24 -9.07 3.91 -2.93
N GLU A 25 -8.69 3.26 -4.03
CA GLU A 25 -8.09 1.93 -4.00
C GLU A 25 -6.78 1.94 -3.22
N ASN A 26 -5.93 2.94 -3.42
CA ASN A 26 -4.72 3.10 -2.61
C ASN A 26 -5.09 3.25 -1.13
N GLN A 27 -6.00 4.14 -0.76
CA GLN A 27 -6.43 4.27 0.64
C GLN A 27 -6.98 2.96 1.21
N HIS A 28 -7.74 2.20 0.42
CA HIS A 28 -8.32 0.94 0.82
C HIS A 28 -7.25 -0.13 1.06
N LYS A 29 -6.25 -0.21 0.17
CA LYS A 29 -5.05 -1.05 0.31
C LYS A 29 -4.30 -0.74 1.60
N LEU A 30 -4.15 0.53 1.92
CA LEU A 30 -3.47 0.98 3.15
C LEU A 30 -4.24 0.63 4.40
N ARG A 31 -5.56 0.82 4.38
CA ARG A 31 -6.42 0.41 5.47
C ARG A 31 -6.31 -1.08 5.73
N LYS A 32 -6.30 -1.91 4.68
CA LYS A 32 -6.10 -3.36 4.79
C LYS A 32 -4.75 -3.72 5.42
N ILE A 33 -3.66 -3.06 4.99
CA ILE A 33 -2.33 -3.29 5.58
C ILE A 33 -2.34 -2.94 7.07
N LYS A 34 -2.93 -1.79 7.46
CA LYS A 34 -3.00 -1.36 8.85
C LYS A 34 -3.85 -2.30 9.71
N ASP A 35 -5.02 -2.68 9.23
CA ASP A 35 -5.92 -3.62 9.89
C ASP A 35 -5.24 -4.98 10.11
N PHE A 36 -4.56 -5.48 9.08
CA PHE A 36 -3.82 -6.73 9.15
C PHE A 36 -2.61 -6.67 10.08
N LEU A 37 -1.89 -5.56 10.13
CA LEU A 37 -0.81 -5.35 11.10
C LEU A 37 -1.34 -5.20 12.53
N TRP A 38 -2.58 -4.72 12.70
CA TRP A 38 -3.22 -4.59 14.00
C TRP A 38 -3.62 -5.95 14.59
N ASP A 39 -4.18 -6.84 13.77
CA ASP A 39 -4.50 -8.22 14.16
C ASP A 39 -3.25 -9.12 14.24
N HIS A 40 -2.25 -8.85 13.38
CA HIS A 40 -1.03 -9.64 13.28
C HIS A 40 0.23 -8.76 13.27
N PRO A 41 0.72 -8.32 14.45
CA PRO A 41 1.88 -7.41 14.54
C PRO A 41 3.19 -8.01 14.00
N ASN A 42 3.29 -9.35 13.89
CA ASN A 42 4.48 -10.07 13.41
C ASN A 42 4.32 -10.63 12.00
N SER A 43 3.41 -10.08 11.20
CA SER A 43 3.20 -10.56 9.85
C SER A 43 4.32 -10.16 8.88
N THR A 44 4.80 -11.11 8.10
CA THR A 44 5.79 -10.88 7.04
C THR A 44 5.16 -10.17 5.83
N VAL A 45 5.95 -9.35 5.12
CA VAL A 45 5.56 -8.65 3.88
C VAL A 45 4.85 -9.58 2.89
N ARG A 46 5.35 -10.81 2.73
CA ARG A 46 4.79 -11.81 1.82
C ARG A 46 3.37 -12.24 2.22
N LYS A 47 3.09 -12.36 3.51
CA LYS A 47 1.74 -12.68 4.03
C LYS A 47 0.79 -11.51 3.79
N ILE A 48 1.24 -10.29 4.10
CA ILE A 48 0.50 -9.06 3.82
C ILE A 48 0.19 -8.95 2.32
N HIS A 49 1.16 -9.19 1.45
CA HIS A 49 0.96 -9.18 0.00
C HIS A 49 -0.11 -10.18 -0.44
N LYS A 50 -0.06 -11.41 0.07
CA LYS A 50 -1.01 -12.47 -0.27
C LYS A 50 -2.44 -12.16 0.22
N GLU A 51 -2.57 -11.58 1.41
CA GLU A 51 -3.87 -11.27 2.03
C GLU A 51 -4.48 -9.98 1.45
N THR A 52 -3.67 -8.93 1.32
CA THR A 52 -4.14 -7.59 0.93
C THR A 52 -4.13 -7.37 -0.58
N GLY A 53 -3.37 -8.18 -1.33
CA GLY A 53 -3.14 -8.02 -2.77
C GLY A 53 -2.27 -6.82 -3.13
N VAL A 54 -1.67 -6.14 -2.14
CA VAL A 54 -0.84 -4.95 -2.36
C VAL A 54 0.57 -5.38 -2.74
N GLY A 55 1.19 -4.71 -3.71
CA GLY A 55 2.56 -5.04 -4.13
C GLY A 55 3.56 -4.95 -2.98
N GLU A 56 4.45 -5.94 -2.88
CA GLU A 56 5.45 -6.06 -1.79
C GLU A 56 6.31 -4.80 -1.63
N LYS A 57 6.67 -4.14 -2.74
CA LYS A 57 7.42 -2.88 -2.74
C LYS A 57 6.66 -1.76 -2.01
N LEU A 58 5.35 -1.65 -2.24
CA LEU A 58 4.51 -0.64 -1.61
C LEU A 58 4.34 -0.93 -0.12
N ILE A 59 4.14 -2.21 0.24
CA ILE A 59 4.05 -2.65 1.63
C ILE A 59 5.35 -2.35 2.39
N ARG A 60 6.52 -2.70 1.81
CA ARG A 60 7.83 -2.39 2.40
C ARG A 60 8.02 -0.89 2.62
N LYS A 61 7.60 -0.06 1.65
CA LYS A 61 7.64 1.41 1.78
C LYS A 61 6.72 1.89 2.90
N TYR A 62 5.51 1.35 2.98
CA TYR A 62 4.54 1.71 4.01
C TYR A 62 5.00 1.37 5.42
N ILE A 63 5.50 0.16 5.61
CA ILE A 63 6.11 -0.29 6.87
C ILE A 63 7.29 0.63 7.22
N ARG A 64 8.17 0.95 6.25
CA ARG A 64 9.32 1.83 6.49
C ARG A 64 8.95 3.28 6.83
N GLU A 65 7.88 3.84 6.24
CA GLU A 65 7.40 5.20 6.54
C GLU A 65 6.59 5.27 7.85
N ASP A 66 5.75 4.28 8.11
CA ASP A 66 4.90 4.16 9.31
C ASP A 66 5.70 3.52 10.47
N LYS A 67 6.95 4.02 10.71
CA LYS A 67 7.95 3.54 11.70
C LYS A 67 7.43 3.28 13.12
N PHE A 68 6.19 3.63 13.44
CA PHE A 68 5.61 3.53 14.78
C PHE A 68 4.90 2.19 15.08
N ILE A 69 4.62 1.35 14.09
CA ILE A 69 3.97 0.04 14.32
C ILE A 69 4.99 -1.12 14.43
N ILE A 70 6.27 -0.85 14.11
CA ILE A 70 7.32 -1.88 14.00
C ILE A 70 8.16 -1.91 15.26
N SER A 71 7.55 -2.32 16.37
CA SER A 71 8.36 -2.89 17.46
C SER A 71 8.72 -4.36 17.18
N ASN A 72 8.16 -5.02 16.14
CA ASN A 72 8.39 -6.45 15.95
C ASN A 72 8.44 -6.96 14.48
N VAL A 73 8.54 -6.11 13.46
CA VAL A 73 8.70 -6.58 12.08
C VAL A 73 10.19 -6.66 11.74
N MET A 74 10.88 -7.67 12.26
CA MET A 74 12.21 -8.09 11.78
C MET A 74 12.07 -9.38 10.97
N GLU A 75 12.26 -9.26 9.66
CA GLU A 75 13.25 -10.03 8.89
C GLU A 75 13.25 -9.45 7.47
N TYR A 76 14.38 -8.83 7.11
CA TYR A 76 14.69 -8.46 5.73
C TYR A 76 15.46 -9.65 5.15
N ASP A 77 14.86 -10.40 4.22
CA ASP A 77 15.66 -11.21 3.30
C ASP A 77 16.46 -10.24 2.41
N GLU A 78 17.77 -10.26 2.66
CA GLU A 78 18.82 -9.64 1.87
C GLU A 78 19.04 -10.53 0.64
N ASP A 79 18.83 -9.98 -0.56
CA ASP A 79 19.36 -10.51 -1.83
C ASP A 79 20.03 -9.35 -2.58
#